data_AF-A0A3D1VQ03-F1
#
_entry.id   AF-A0A3D1VQ03-F1
#
_cell.length_a   1.000
_cell.length_b   1.000
_cell.length_c   1.000
_cell.angle_alpha   90.00
_cell.angle_beta   90.00
_cell.angle_gamma   90.00
#
_symmetry.space_group_name_H-M   'P 1'
#
loop_
_entity.id
_entity.type
_entity.pdbx_description
1 polymer ?
#
loop_
_entity_poly.entity_id
_entity_poly.type
_entity_poly.pdbx_seq_one_letter_code
_entity_poly.pdbx_strand_id
1 'polypeptide(L)'
;MPQPSIILAPSEDKKEGGRLGTLSETKDQAWVRKALQGKIRDSSRAELLKILNAKGDLFNKVLAQSKNLHKPLPLLPALERYQGVAFESLGASSIPLRAWRQVFILSNLRGLVRGDDLLPFYKLKINSFEGLKAHLQRQFISELNLIP
;
A
#
# COMPACT_ATOMS: atom_id res chain seq x y z
N MET A 1 12.76 19.50 21.10
CA MET A 1 12.82 19.85 19.66
C MET A 1 11.91 18.89 18.91
N PRO A 2 11.11 19.35 17.93
CA PRO A 2 10.37 18.43 17.07
C PRO A 2 11.36 17.52 16.32
N GLN A 3 11.08 16.22 16.27
CA GLN A 3 11.90 15.29 15.50
C GLN A 3 11.43 15.29 14.05
N PRO A 4 12.34 15.33 13.07
CA PRO A 4 11.95 15.40 11.67
C PRO A 4 11.25 14.11 11.23
N SER A 5 10.24 14.27 10.37
CA SER A 5 9.57 13.16 9.69
C SER A 5 10.25 12.85 8.36
N ILE A 6 10.39 11.57 8.04
CA ILE A 6 11.01 11.06 6.81
C ILE A 6 9.90 10.53 5.91
N ILE A 7 9.88 10.94 4.64
CA ILE A 7 8.94 10.42 3.64
C ILE A 7 9.70 9.60 2.61
N LEU A 8 9.26 8.35 2.41
CA LEU A 8 9.81 7.42 1.45
C LEU A 8 8.84 7.18 0.29
N ALA A 9 9.40 7.02 -0.91
CA ALA A 9 8.66 6.48 -2.04
C ALA A 9 8.25 5.01 -1.76
N PRO A 10 7.17 4.51 -2.39
CA PRO A 10 6.83 3.10 -2.28
C PRO A 10 7.88 2.26 -3.02
N SER A 11 7.99 0.98 -2.65
CA SER A 11 8.60 -0.02 -3.51
C SER A 11 7.56 -0.80 -4.32
N GLU A 12 7.97 -1.25 -5.51
CA GLU A 12 7.19 -2.17 -6.34
C GLU A 12 7.01 -3.53 -5.62
N ASP A 13 8.05 -4.00 -4.94
CA ASP A 13 8.05 -5.30 -4.27
C ASP A 13 7.68 -5.19 -2.80
N LYS A 14 6.97 -6.23 -2.35
CA LYS A 14 6.42 -6.32 -1.01
C LYS A 14 6.69 -7.70 -0.44
N LYS A 15 7.03 -7.75 0.83
CA LYS A 15 7.23 -8.99 1.57
C LYS A 15 5.90 -9.69 1.73
N GLU A 16 5.89 -11.01 1.64
CA GLU A 16 4.70 -11.82 1.90
C GLU A 16 4.49 -12.10 3.38
N GLY A 17 3.37 -12.74 3.72
CA GLY A 17 3.03 -13.10 5.09
C GLY A 17 2.49 -11.93 5.90
N GLY A 18 2.59 -12.08 7.22
CA GLY A 18 2.02 -11.19 8.21
C GLY A 18 0.97 -11.86 9.09
N ARG A 19 0.47 -11.12 10.07
CA ARG A 19 -0.61 -11.58 10.96
C ARG A 19 -1.96 -11.35 10.31
N LEU A 20 -2.88 -12.31 10.46
CA LEU A 20 -4.25 -12.15 9.95
C LEU A 20 -4.93 -10.99 10.69
N GLY A 21 -5.53 -10.07 9.95
CA GLY A 21 -6.25 -8.94 10.52
C GLY A 21 -7.09 -8.20 9.49
N THR A 22 -7.83 -7.20 9.95
CA THR A 22 -8.71 -6.37 9.12
C THR A 22 -8.14 -4.96 9.01
N LEU A 23 -8.24 -4.35 7.82
CA LEU A 23 -7.82 -2.97 7.60
C LEU A 23 -8.91 -2.00 8.04
N SER A 24 -8.59 -1.08 8.95
CA SER A 24 -9.40 0.13 9.12
C SER A 24 -9.13 1.08 7.96
N GLU A 25 -10.17 1.72 7.43
CA GLU A 25 -10.05 2.59 6.26
C GLU A 25 -10.68 3.97 6.51
N THR A 26 -9.99 5.01 6.07
CA THR A 26 -10.61 6.32 5.82
C THR A 26 -11.52 6.25 4.59
N LYS A 27 -12.30 7.31 4.35
CA LYS A 27 -13.13 7.42 3.13
C LYS A 27 -12.29 7.34 1.84
N ASP A 28 -11.12 8.00 1.84
CA ASP A 28 -10.22 8.00 0.68
C ASP A 28 -9.59 6.62 0.43
N GLN A 29 -9.20 5.91 1.48
CA GLN A 29 -8.68 4.56 1.38
C GLN A 29 -9.75 3.57 0.89
N ALA A 30 -10.97 3.69 1.42
CA ALA A 30 -12.11 2.89 0.98
C ALA A 30 -12.46 3.16 -0.50
N TRP A 31 -12.28 4.40 -0.99
CA TRP A 31 -12.45 4.72 -2.40
C TRP A 31 -11.48 3.91 -3.28
N VAL A 32 -10.18 3.91 -2.95
CA VAL A 32 -9.17 3.17 -3.72
C VAL A 32 -9.49 1.68 -3.76
N ARG A 33 -9.83 1.08 -2.61
CA ARG A 33 -10.22 -0.34 -2.54
C ARG A 33 -11.44 -0.63 -3.41
N LYS A 34 -12.51 0.17 -3.29
CA LYS A 34 -13.75 -0.01 -4.06
C LYS A 34 -13.52 0.16 -5.56
N ALA A 35 -12.73 1.16 -5.97
CA ALA A 35 -12.36 1.38 -7.36
C ALA A 35 -11.59 0.19 -7.94
N LEU A 36 -10.59 -0.33 -7.21
CA LEU A 36 -9.85 -1.52 -7.62
C LEU A 36 -10.76 -2.76 -7.71
N GLN A 37 -11.63 -2.98 -6.73
CA GLN A 37 -12.59 -4.10 -6.75
C GLN A 37 -13.60 -3.99 -7.89
N GLY A 38 -14.05 -2.77 -8.22
CA GLY A 38 -14.87 -2.49 -9.40
C GLY A 38 -14.14 -2.86 -10.69
N LYS A 39 -12.88 -2.41 -10.86
CA LYS A 39 -12.06 -2.79 -12.02
C LYS A 39 -11.86 -4.30 -12.12
N ILE A 40 -11.66 -4.99 -11.00
CA ILE A 40 -11.54 -6.45 -10.96
C ILE A 40 -12.80 -7.17 -11.45
N ARG A 41 -13.98 -6.59 -11.19
CA ARG A 41 -15.26 -7.16 -11.64
C ARG A 41 -15.53 -6.86 -13.11
N ASP A 42 -15.18 -5.67 -13.56
CA ASP A 42 -15.69 -5.10 -14.81
C ASP A 42 -14.67 -5.15 -15.98
N SER A 43 -13.39 -5.41 -15.71
CA SER A 43 -12.33 -5.44 -16.73
C SER A 43 -12.01 -6.84 -17.26
N SER A 44 -11.54 -6.88 -18.51
CA SER A 44 -11.01 -8.08 -19.16
C SER A 44 -9.73 -8.60 -18.49
N ARG A 45 -9.37 -9.86 -18.74
CA ARG A 45 -8.12 -10.44 -18.24
C ARG A 45 -6.88 -9.65 -18.67
N ALA A 46 -6.85 -9.16 -19.91
CA ALA A 46 -5.72 -8.39 -20.44
C ALA A 46 -5.53 -7.06 -19.69
N GLU A 47 -6.62 -6.39 -19.33
CA GLU A 47 -6.59 -5.18 -18.51
C GLU A 47 -6.17 -5.47 -17.08
N LEU A 48 -6.67 -6.56 -16.48
CA LEU A 48 -6.30 -6.94 -15.11
C LEU A 48 -4.81 -7.26 -14.97
N LEU A 49 -4.20 -7.90 -15.98
CA LEU A 49 -2.74 -8.13 -16.00
C LEU A 49 -1.97 -6.80 -15.95
N LYS A 50 -2.48 -5.74 -16.59
CA LYS A 50 -1.89 -4.39 -16.55
C LYS A 50 -2.15 -3.71 -15.20
N ILE A 51 -3.40 -3.70 -14.73
CA ILE A 51 -3.82 -3.06 -13.47
C ILE A 51 -3.05 -3.62 -12.28
N LEU A 52 -2.98 -4.95 -12.17
CA LEU A 52 -2.34 -5.67 -11.08
C LEU A 52 -0.85 -5.87 -11.28
N ASN A 53 -0.32 -5.57 -12.47
CA ASN A 53 1.11 -5.69 -12.81
C ASN A 53 1.70 -7.04 -12.34
N ALA A 54 1.00 -8.12 -12.65
CA ALA A 54 1.33 -9.47 -12.23
C ALA A 54 1.01 -10.46 -13.36
N LYS A 55 1.76 -11.56 -13.44
CA LYS A 55 1.60 -12.62 -14.44
C LYS A 55 1.70 -13.99 -13.76
N GLY A 56 1.29 -15.05 -14.46
CA GLY A 56 1.36 -16.44 -13.95
C GLY A 56 0.65 -16.62 -12.60
N ASP A 57 1.26 -17.38 -11.70
CA ASP A 57 0.67 -17.68 -10.39
C ASP A 57 0.52 -16.45 -9.50
N LEU A 58 1.46 -15.49 -9.62
CA LEU A 58 1.37 -14.22 -8.90
C LEU A 58 0.10 -13.45 -9.27
N PHE A 59 -0.33 -13.51 -10.53
CA PHE A 59 -1.58 -12.87 -10.96
C PHE A 59 -2.78 -13.42 -10.21
N ASN A 60 -2.92 -14.75 -10.16
CA ASN A 60 -4.06 -15.39 -9.50
C ASN A 60 -4.09 -15.04 -8.01
N LYS A 61 -2.92 -15.04 -7.36
CA LYS A 61 -2.77 -14.64 -5.95
C LYS A 61 -3.17 -13.19 -5.70
N VAL A 62 -2.59 -12.25 -6.45
CA VAL A 62 -2.86 -10.81 -6.31
C VAL A 62 -4.33 -10.51 -6.62
N LEU A 63 -4.91 -11.18 -7.61
CA LEU A 63 -6.32 -11.04 -7.96
C LEU A 63 -7.20 -11.49 -6.79
N ALA A 64 -6.94 -12.66 -6.21
CA ALA A 64 -7.69 -13.17 -5.07
C ALA A 64 -7.56 -12.27 -3.83
N GLN A 65 -6.36 -11.76 -3.54
CA GLN A 65 -6.15 -10.81 -2.43
C GLN A 65 -6.88 -9.48 -2.68
N SER A 66 -6.78 -8.91 -3.88
CA SER A 66 -7.43 -7.66 -4.24
C SER A 66 -8.96 -7.75 -4.13
N LYS A 67 -9.55 -8.89 -4.53
CA LYS A 67 -10.99 -9.18 -4.33
C LYS A 67 -11.39 -9.17 -2.86
N ASN A 68 -10.50 -9.63 -1.98
CA ASN A 68 -10.77 -9.85 -0.57
C ASN A 68 -10.19 -8.77 0.37
N LEU A 69 -9.78 -7.60 -0.14
CA LEU A 69 -9.26 -6.49 0.69
C LEU A 69 -10.22 -6.01 1.80
N HIS A 70 -11.50 -6.36 1.73
CA HIS A 70 -12.52 -6.05 2.74
C HIS A 70 -12.69 -7.15 3.80
N LYS A 71 -11.96 -8.27 3.69
CA LYS A 71 -11.98 -9.41 4.61
C LYS A 71 -10.68 -9.47 5.40
N PRO A 72 -10.59 -10.30 6.46
CA PRO A 72 -9.31 -10.56 7.11
C PRO A 72 -8.26 -11.09 6.13
N LEU A 73 -7.06 -10.55 6.18
CA LEU A 73 -5.92 -10.90 5.32
C LEU A 73 -4.58 -10.73 6.07
N PRO A 74 -3.47 -11.33 5.59
CA PRO A 74 -2.17 -11.16 6.24
C PRO A 74 -1.66 -9.71 6.14
N LEU A 75 -1.33 -9.13 7.28
CA LEU A 75 -0.88 -7.76 7.44
C LEU A 75 0.53 -7.68 8.05
N LEU A 76 1.33 -6.75 7.55
CA LEU A 76 2.64 -6.38 8.08
C LEU A 76 2.67 -4.87 8.24
N PRO A 77 3.42 -4.34 9.22
CA PRO A 77 3.77 -2.92 9.25
C PRO A 77 4.34 -2.44 7.91
N ALA A 78 4.09 -1.19 7.55
CA ALA A 78 4.52 -0.66 6.27
C ALA A 78 6.04 -0.78 6.04
N LEU A 79 6.85 -0.51 7.07
CA LEU A 79 8.31 -0.65 7.01
C LEU A 79 8.80 -2.09 6.79
N GLU A 80 8.01 -3.10 7.20
CA GLU A 80 8.32 -4.51 6.93
C GLU A 80 7.65 -5.02 5.66
N ARG A 81 6.62 -4.33 5.18
CA ARG A 81 5.85 -4.75 4.00
C ARG A 81 6.60 -4.43 2.72
N TYR A 82 7.24 -3.27 2.58
CA TYR A 82 7.98 -2.93 1.35
C TYR A 82 9.39 -3.54 1.34
N GLN A 83 9.86 -3.95 0.17
CA GLN A 83 11.18 -4.57 -0.05
C GLN A 83 11.99 -3.82 -1.11
N GLY A 84 13.23 -4.22 -1.36
CA GLY A 84 14.11 -3.62 -2.35
C GLY A 84 15.15 -2.69 -1.73
N VAL A 85 16.09 -2.24 -2.56
CA VAL A 85 17.38 -1.64 -2.14
C VAL A 85 17.23 -0.61 -1.02
N ALA A 86 16.30 0.33 -1.14
CA ALA A 86 16.09 1.37 -0.13
C ALA A 86 15.59 0.82 1.21
N PHE A 87 14.63 -0.10 1.21
CA PHE A 87 14.05 -0.70 2.43
C PHE A 87 14.99 -1.72 3.06
N GLU A 88 15.73 -2.46 2.26
CA GLU A 88 16.78 -3.38 2.71
C GLU A 88 17.93 -2.61 3.38
N SER A 89 18.39 -1.53 2.75
CA SER A 89 19.44 -0.66 3.31
C SER A 89 18.97 0.07 4.57
N LEU A 90 17.70 0.45 4.63
CA LEU A 90 17.09 1.05 5.82
C LEU A 90 17.05 0.07 7.00
N GLY A 91 16.95 -1.25 6.72
CA GLY A 91 17.09 -2.29 7.72
C GLY A 91 16.09 -2.16 8.87
N ALA A 92 14.78 -2.25 8.59
CA ALA A 92 13.70 -2.00 9.56
C ALA A 92 13.90 -2.65 10.94
N SER A 93 14.44 -3.87 10.99
CA SER A 93 14.74 -4.60 12.24
C SER A 93 15.77 -3.92 13.15
N SER A 94 16.61 -3.05 12.62
CA SER A 94 17.59 -2.26 13.37
C SER A 94 17.03 -0.93 13.91
N ILE A 95 15.85 -0.54 13.45
CA ILE A 95 15.22 0.74 13.83
C ILE A 95 14.33 0.50 15.06
N PRO A 96 14.51 1.27 16.16
CA PRO A 96 13.62 1.20 17.31
C PRO A 96 12.16 1.48 16.92
N LEU A 97 11.21 0.67 17.39
CA LEU A 97 9.77 0.80 17.04
C LEU A 97 9.22 2.22 17.22
N ARG A 98 9.69 2.97 18.22
CA ARG A 98 9.28 4.38 18.42
C ARG A 98 9.62 5.28 17.23
N ALA A 99 10.72 5.01 16.54
CA ALA A 99 11.18 5.79 15.38
C ALA A 99 10.41 5.44 14.11
N TRP A 100 9.71 4.30 14.06
CA TRP A 100 8.86 3.94 12.92
C TRP A 100 7.72 4.95 12.74
N ARG A 101 7.34 5.62 13.83
CA ARG A 101 6.33 6.69 13.83
C ARG A 101 6.77 7.97 13.12
N GLN A 102 8.05 8.10 12.80
CA GLN A 102 8.61 9.23 12.05
C GLN A 102 8.81 8.90 10.57
N VAL A 103 8.68 7.63 10.19
CA VAL A 103 8.81 7.20 8.80
C VAL A 103 7.43 7.10 8.19
N PHE A 104 7.23 7.79 7.08
CA PHE A 104 6.02 7.75 6.28
C PHE A 104 6.35 7.22 4.90
N ILE A 105 5.47 6.40 4.35
CA ILE A 105 5.68 5.73 3.07
C ILE A 105 4.46 6.00 2.20
N LEU A 106 4.70 6.45 0.98
CA LEU A 106 3.64 6.57 -0.02
C LEU A 106 3.11 5.17 -0.39
N SER A 107 1.80 5.00 -0.38
CA SER A 107 1.12 3.75 -0.74
C SER A 107 0.03 4.00 -1.77
N ASN A 108 0.18 3.41 -2.96
CA ASN A 108 -0.85 3.50 -3.99
C ASN A 108 -2.19 2.85 -3.60
N LEU A 109 -2.22 2.02 -2.55
CA LEU A 109 -3.46 1.45 -2.02
C LEU A 109 -4.05 2.31 -0.89
N ARG A 110 -3.20 2.99 -0.11
CA ARG A 110 -3.58 3.54 1.20
C ARG A 110 -3.32 5.04 1.38
N GLY A 111 -2.75 5.73 0.40
CA GLY A 111 -2.27 7.09 0.56
C GLY A 111 -0.94 7.12 1.31
N LEU A 112 -0.74 8.08 2.19
CA LEU A 112 0.41 8.13 3.08
C LEU A 112 0.17 7.23 4.30
N VAL A 113 1.11 6.34 4.59
CA VAL A 113 1.05 5.47 5.76
C VAL A 113 2.27 5.64 6.64
N ARG A 114 2.10 5.52 7.95
CA ARG A 114 3.20 5.52 8.92
C ARG A 114 3.91 4.16 8.92
N GLY A 115 5.17 4.11 9.34
CA GLY A 115 6.01 2.92 9.25
C GLY A 115 5.44 1.70 9.99
N ASP A 116 4.68 1.93 11.06
CA ASP A 116 3.99 0.93 11.87
C ASP A 116 2.54 0.64 11.41
N ASP A 117 2.00 1.38 10.45
CA ASP A 117 0.66 1.12 9.93
C ASP A 117 0.62 -0.21 9.18
N LEU A 118 -0.42 -0.99 9.43
CA LEU A 118 -0.59 -2.31 8.84
C LEU A 118 -1.00 -2.23 7.37
N LEU A 119 -0.27 -2.93 6.51
CA LEU A 119 -0.51 -3.05 5.09
C LEU A 119 -0.68 -4.51 4.66
N PRO A 120 -1.60 -4.79 3.72
CA PRO A 120 -1.66 -6.08 3.07
C PRO A 120 -0.58 -6.20 1.99
N PHE A 121 -0.37 -7.41 1.50
CA PHE A 121 0.30 -7.58 0.21
C PHE A 121 -0.62 -7.09 -0.91
N TYR A 122 -0.09 -6.29 -1.85
CA TYR A 122 -0.82 -5.81 -3.01
C TYR A 122 0.12 -5.44 -4.16
N LYS A 123 -0.39 -5.44 -5.39
CA LYS A 123 0.29 -4.82 -6.54
C LYS A 123 -0.69 -3.81 -7.17
N LEU A 124 -0.29 -2.54 -7.15
CA LEU A 124 -1.06 -1.43 -7.71
C LEU A 124 -0.10 -0.29 -8.05
N LYS A 125 0.02 0.05 -9.34
CA LYS A 125 0.81 1.19 -9.82
C LYS A 125 -0.07 2.44 -9.82
N ILE A 126 0.53 3.61 -9.67
CA ILE A 126 -0.20 4.88 -9.56
C ILE A 126 -1.06 5.19 -10.80
N ASN A 127 -0.68 4.67 -11.97
CA ASN A 127 -1.40 4.83 -13.23
C ASN A 127 -2.15 3.55 -13.66
N SER A 128 -2.46 2.64 -12.72
CA SER A 128 -3.13 1.38 -13.04
C SER A 128 -4.55 1.57 -13.59
N PHE A 129 -5.26 2.63 -13.19
CA PHE A 129 -6.56 2.98 -13.74
C PHE A 129 -6.83 4.49 -13.63
N GLU A 130 -7.77 4.96 -14.45
CA GLU A 130 -8.17 6.37 -14.51
C GLU A 130 -8.66 6.89 -13.16
N GLY A 131 -8.25 8.12 -12.82
CA GLY A 131 -8.63 8.77 -11.56
C GLY A 131 -7.77 8.40 -10.36
N LEU A 132 -7.04 7.26 -10.37
CA LEU A 132 -6.23 6.83 -9.22
C LEU A 132 -5.17 7.87 -8.82
N LYS A 133 -4.37 8.31 -9.79
CA LYS A 133 -3.32 9.31 -9.57
C LYS A 133 -3.88 10.61 -8.99
N ALA A 134 -4.95 11.14 -9.59
CA ALA A 134 -5.57 12.38 -9.15
C ALA A 134 -6.18 12.25 -7.74
N HIS A 135 -6.77 11.10 -7.42
CA HIS A 135 -7.26 10.79 -6.07
C HIS A 135 -6.13 10.77 -5.05
N LEU A 136 -5.07 10.01 -5.31
CA LEU A 136 -3.91 9.90 -4.41
C LEU A 136 -3.20 11.24 -4.22
N GLN A 137 -3.09 12.07 -5.27
CA GLN A 137 -2.50 13.40 -5.15
C GLN A 137 -3.30 14.32 -4.22
N ARG A 138 -4.64 14.34 -4.33
CA ARG A 138 -5.49 15.13 -3.42
C ARG A 138 -5.40 14.60 -1.99
N GLN A 139 -5.48 13.28 -1.83
CA GLN A 139 -5.37 12.63 -0.53
C GLN A 139 -4.03 12.95 0.14
N PHE A 140 -2.92 12.81 -0.59
CA PHE A 140 -1.57 13.06 -0.08
C PHE A 140 -1.37 14.50 0.40
N ILE A 141 -1.86 15.50 -0.34
CA ILE A 141 -1.77 16.91 0.09
C ILE A 141 -2.49 17.11 1.42
N SER A 142 -3.65 16.48 1.61
CA SER A 142 -4.37 16.55 2.89
C SER A 142 -3.61 15.84 4.02
N GLU A 143 -2.99 14.70 3.74
CA GLU A 143 -2.27 13.89 4.74
C GLU A 143 -0.93 14.51 5.14
N LEU A 144 -0.23 15.19 4.22
CA LEU A 144 1.01 15.91 4.51
C LEU A 144 0.85 16.94 5.62
N ASN A 145 -0.28 17.63 5.66
CA ASN A 145 -0.58 18.64 6.69
C ASN A 145 -0.85 18.03 8.08
N LEU A 146 -0.95 16.71 8.18
CA LEU A 146 -1.19 15.98 9.43
C LEU A 146 0.09 15.31 9.96
N ILE A 147 1.21 15.39 9.23
CA ILE A 147 2.49 14.87 9.69
C ILE A 147 3.01 15.75 10.85
N PRO A 148 3.38 15.16 11.99
CA PRO A 148 3.95 15.89 13.12
C PRO A 148 5.32 16.52 12.84
#